data_AF-A0A7R7DJ67-F1
#
_entry.id   AF-A0A7R7DJ67-F1
#
_cell.length_a   1.000
_cell.length_b   1.000
_cell.length_c   1.000
_cell.angle_alpha   90.00
_cell.angle_beta   90.00
_cell.angle_gamma   90.00
#
_symmetry.space_group_name_H-M   'P 1'
#
loop_
_entity.id
_entity.type
_entity.pdbx_description
1 polymer ?
#
loop_
_entity_poly.entity_id
_entity_poly.type
_entity_poly.pdbx_seq_one_letter_code
_entity_poly.pdbx_strand_id
1 'polypeptide(L)'
;MIAGPARYGTQQPDWRPASLPPDRLAGLAEVVTDLLATVDRALRRYGVPPQHPVVADLREFRALPGALARSIVDTDPEPVWQRSVELARHRTAVLAAAEPVLADGDDLRWSGAGQRAYQTVWASVSAALGAELPAQLLDTAEHGARLARWYGELRAALVSFFLRYGNSPAAVTLRGGPAATEPGSADELDRAPAGAAAAADLAAACFAALRPVLAAGRELHPATTSARPALPTARTPDHDTGTDSGAFHAGHD
;
A
#
# COMPACT_ATOMS: atom_id res chain seq x y z
N MET A 1 -35.83 0.54 39.85
CA MET A 1 -35.21 -0.35 38.85
C MET A 1 -33.98 0.34 38.32
N ILE A 2 -32.80 -0.06 38.79
CA ILE A 2 -31.52 0.47 38.32
C ILE A 2 -31.17 -0.35 37.07
N ALA A 3 -31.16 0.28 35.91
CA ALA A 3 -30.62 -0.32 34.70
C ALA A 3 -29.13 -0.53 34.92
N GLY A 4 -28.71 -1.80 35.04
CA GLY A 4 -27.31 -2.15 35.14
C GLY A 4 -26.55 -1.71 33.87
N PRO A 5 -25.26 -1.36 33.98
CA PRO A 5 -24.47 -0.97 32.82
C PRO A 5 -24.41 -2.16 31.86
N ALA A 6 -24.85 -1.92 30.62
CA ALA A 6 -24.66 -2.87 29.54
C ALA A 6 -23.17 -3.15 29.43
N ARG A 7 -22.75 -4.35 29.84
CA ARG A 7 -21.44 -4.89 29.53
C ARG A 7 -21.40 -5.07 28.02
N TYR A 8 -21.01 -4.03 27.30
CA TYR A 8 -20.61 -4.13 25.91
C TYR A 8 -19.55 -5.22 25.85
N GLY A 9 -19.88 -6.32 25.18
CA GLY A 9 -18.97 -7.45 25.04
C GLY A 9 -17.62 -6.96 24.54
N THR A 10 -16.57 -7.27 25.28
CA THR A 10 -15.16 -7.03 24.95
C THR A 10 -14.70 -7.92 23.79
N GLN A 11 -15.54 -8.16 22.79
CA GLN A 11 -15.06 -8.63 21.51
C GLN A 11 -14.40 -7.43 20.83
N GLN A 12 -13.16 -7.14 21.24
CA GLN A 12 -12.25 -6.40 20.39
C GLN A 12 -12.23 -7.15 19.05
N PRO A 13 -12.67 -6.54 17.95
CA PRO A 13 -12.54 -7.17 16.65
C PRO A 13 -11.05 -7.40 16.43
N ASP A 14 -10.64 -8.67 16.51
CA ASP A 14 -9.29 -9.13 16.22
C ASP A 14 -9.11 -9.02 14.70
N TRP A 15 -8.97 -7.78 14.23
CA TRP A 15 -8.66 -7.51 12.84
C TRP A 15 -7.29 -8.11 12.58
N ARG A 16 -7.28 -9.20 11.81
CA ARG A 16 -6.07 -9.80 11.27
C ARG A 16 -6.19 -9.79 9.76
N PRO A 17 -5.25 -9.14 9.05
CA PRO A 17 -5.28 -9.18 7.61
C PRO A 17 -5.09 -10.62 7.14
N ALA A 18 -5.67 -10.95 5.98
CA ALA A 18 -5.41 -12.24 5.36
C ALA A 18 -3.89 -12.42 5.15
N SER A 19 -3.40 -13.64 5.34
CA SER A 19 -2.01 -13.99 5.04
C SER A 19 -1.69 -13.71 3.57
N LEU A 20 -0.46 -13.29 3.29
CA LEU A 20 0.00 -13.18 1.91
C LEU A 20 0.00 -14.57 1.24
N PRO A 21 -0.29 -14.63 -0.08
CA PRO A 21 -0.15 -15.87 -0.83
C PRO A 21 1.32 -16.33 -0.84
N PRO A 22 1.61 -17.64 -0.93
CA PRO A 22 2.98 -18.13 -0.97
C PRO A 22 3.79 -17.53 -2.13
N ASP A 23 4.94 -16.93 -1.83
CA ASP A 23 5.79 -16.32 -2.84
C ASP A 23 6.66 -17.36 -3.56
N ARG A 24 6.13 -17.90 -4.67
CA ARG A 24 6.90 -18.80 -5.55
C ARG A 24 7.77 -18.04 -6.55
N LEU A 25 7.63 -16.71 -6.66
CA LEU A 25 8.36 -15.93 -7.64
C LEU A 25 9.83 -15.80 -7.24
N ALA A 26 10.15 -15.75 -5.94
CA ALA A 26 11.53 -15.67 -5.46
C ALA A 26 12.44 -16.77 -6.05
N GLY A 27 11.94 -18.02 -6.14
CA GLY A 27 12.68 -19.14 -6.74
C GLY A 27 12.72 -19.17 -8.27
N LEU A 28 11.93 -18.34 -8.94
CA LEU A 28 11.83 -18.26 -10.41
C LEU A 28 12.31 -16.91 -10.96
N ALA A 29 12.64 -15.96 -10.10
CA ALA A 29 12.85 -14.56 -10.42
C ALA A 29 13.87 -14.34 -11.54
N GLU A 30 15.03 -15.00 -11.44
CA GLU A 30 16.11 -14.91 -12.44
C GLU A 30 15.61 -15.39 -13.82
N VAL A 31 15.03 -16.59 -13.90
CA VAL A 31 14.58 -17.17 -15.17
C VAL A 31 13.44 -16.38 -15.81
N VAL A 32 12.52 -15.85 -15.00
CA VAL A 32 11.40 -15.00 -15.45
C VAL A 32 11.94 -13.68 -16.01
N THR A 33 12.81 -13.01 -15.26
CA THR A 33 13.36 -11.71 -15.66
C THR A 33 14.28 -11.81 -16.87
N ASP A 34 15.06 -12.89 -17.01
CA ASP A 34 15.91 -13.13 -18.16
C ASP A 34 15.12 -13.36 -19.46
N LEU A 35 14.05 -14.17 -19.38
CA LEU A 35 13.17 -14.40 -20.53
C LEU A 35 12.55 -13.07 -20.99
N LEU A 36 11.98 -12.30 -20.06
CA LEU A 36 11.33 -11.04 -20.40
C LEU A 36 12.33 -9.94 -20.80
N ALA A 37 13.54 -9.94 -20.27
CA ALA A 37 14.63 -9.07 -20.76
C ALA A 37 15.04 -9.44 -22.19
N THR A 38 14.96 -10.72 -22.56
CA THR A 38 15.20 -11.17 -23.94
C THR A 38 14.09 -10.72 -24.88
N VAL A 39 12.83 -10.78 -24.42
CA VAL A 39 11.68 -10.18 -25.12
C VAL A 39 11.91 -8.68 -25.34
N ASP A 40 12.27 -7.94 -24.30
CA ASP A 40 12.54 -6.49 -24.38
C ASP A 40 13.63 -6.17 -25.42
N ARG A 41 14.73 -6.93 -25.42
CA ARG A 41 15.82 -6.77 -26.40
C ARG A 41 15.34 -7.04 -27.83
N ALA A 42 14.57 -8.10 -28.04
CA ALA A 42 14.03 -8.45 -29.35
C ALA A 42 13.04 -7.39 -29.86
N LEU A 43 12.14 -6.89 -29.01
CA LEU A 43 11.21 -5.81 -29.36
C LEU A 43 11.92 -4.51 -29.71
N ARG A 44 13.00 -4.16 -28.99
CA ARG A 44 13.82 -2.98 -29.30
C ARG A 44 14.58 -3.14 -30.61
N ARG A 45 15.08 -4.34 -30.89
CA ARG A 45 15.92 -4.62 -32.07
C ARG A 45 15.12 -4.75 -33.36
N TYR A 46 14.04 -5.53 -33.33
CA TYR A 46 13.26 -5.87 -34.52
C TYR A 46 11.97 -5.05 -34.64
N GLY A 47 11.60 -4.32 -33.60
CA GLY A 47 10.31 -3.64 -33.52
C GLY A 47 9.17 -4.61 -33.22
N VAL A 48 7.97 -4.04 -33.12
CA VAL A 48 6.72 -4.79 -33.00
C VAL A 48 6.06 -4.83 -34.38
N PRO A 49 5.55 -5.99 -34.84
CA PRO A 49 4.75 -6.03 -36.06
C PRO A 49 3.57 -5.05 -35.95
N PRO A 50 3.34 -4.16 -36.95
CA PRO A 50 2.47 -3.00 -36.78
C PRO A 50 0.99 -3.34 -36.54
N GLN A 51 0.54 -4.52 -36.94
CA GLN A 51 -0.83 -5.00 -36.70
C GLN A 51 -0.98 -5.85 -35.42
N HIS A 52 0.10 -6.03 -34.65
CA HIS A 52 0.07 -6.87 -33.46
C HIS A 52 -0.66 -6.17 -32.30
N PRO A 53 -1.53 -6.87 -31.55
CA PRO A 53 -2.32 -6.27 -30.46
C PRO A 53 -1.46 -5.66 -29.35
N VAL A 54 -0.24 -6.19 -29.14
CA VAL A 54 0.70 -5.70 -28.11
C VAL A 54 1.09 -4.23 -28.27
N VAL A 55 0.93 -3.64 -29.46
CA VAL A 55 1.20 -2.21 -29.66
C VAL A 55 0.31 -1.34 -28.77
N ALA A 56 -0.96 -1.73 -28.59
CA ALA A 56 -1.88 -1.03 -27.70
C ALA A 56 -1.42 -1.16 -26.23
N ASP A 57 -1.02 -2.37 -25.83
CA ASP A 57 -0.55 -2.66 -24.47
C ASP A 57 0.69 -1.84 -24.13
N LEU A 58 1.68 -1.80 -25.03
CA LEU A 58 2.90 -1.02 -24.83
C LEU A 58 2.63 0.49 -24.68
N ARG A 59 1.61 1.02 -25.37
CA ARG A 59 1.18 2.42 -25.23
C ARG A 59 0.42 2.67 -23.93
N GLU A 60 -0.44 1.73 -23.53
CA GLU A 60 -1.21 1.81 -22.28
C GLU A 60 -0.28 1.75 -21.06
N PHE A 61 0.59 0.74 -21.00
CA PHE A 61 1.47 0.50 -19.86
C PHE A 61 2.71 1.39 -19.85
N ARG A 62 3.10 1.98 -21.00
CA ARG A 62 4.31 2.82 -21.17
C ARG A 62 5.59 2.17 -20.64
N ALA A 63 5.62 0.85 -20.58
CA ALA A 63 6.72 0.05 -20.07
C ALA A 63 6.87 -1.21 -20.91
N LEU A 64 8.09 -1.73 -20.98
CA LEU A 64 8.36 -3.03 -21.58
C LEU A 64 8.10 -4.14 -20.54
N PRO A 65 7.71 -5.35 -20.97
CA PRO A 65 7.34 -6.43 -20.05
C PRO A 65 8.49 -6.87 -19.15
N GLY A 66 9.75 -6.85 -19.61
CA GLY A 66 10.91 -7.15 -18.77
C GLY A 66 11.16 -6.10 -17.70
N ALA A 67 11.08 -4.82 -18.05
CA ALA A 67 11.16 -3.72 -17.08
C ALA A 67 10.06 -3.80 -16.00
N LEU A 68 8.83 -4.11 -16.41
CA LEU A 68 7.70 -4.28 -15.50
C LEU A 68 7.89 -5.49 -14.58
N ALA A 69 8.31 -6.63 -15.13
CA ALA A 69 8.55 -7.83 -14.34
C ALA A 69 9.68 -7.65 -13.32
N ARG A 70 10.77 -6.95 -13.70
CA ARG A 70 11.85 -6.61 -12.76
C ARG A 70 11.32 -5.76 -11.60
N SER A 71 10.53 -4.72 -11.88
CA SER A 71 9.90 -3.91 -10.82
C SER A 71 9.03 -4.73 -9.87
N ILE A 72 8.28 -5.72 -10.38
CA ILE A 72 7.44 -6.61 -9.56
C ILE A 72 8.30 -7.56 -8.72
N VAL A 73 9.36 -8.13 -9.31
CA VAL A 73 10.29 -9.03 -8.63
C VAL A 73 11.04 -8.32 -7.50
N ASP A 74 11.50 -7.10 -7.75
CA ASP A 74 12.27 -6.29 -6.80
C ASP A 74 11.41 -5.78 -5.63
N THR A 75 10.09 -5.83 -5.75
CA THR A 75 9.15 -5.41 -4.71
C THR A 75 8.70 -6.61 -3.87
N ASP A 76 9.19 -6.69 -2.64
CA ASP A 76 8.72 -7.63 -1.63
C ASP A 76 7.49 -7.06 -0.89
N PRO A 77 6.31 -7.72 -0.96
CA PRO A 77 5.12 -7.29 -0.23
C PRO A 77 5.17 -7.58 1.28
N GLU A 78 6.02 -8.50 1.73
CA GLU A 78 6.03 -8.98 3.12
C GLU A 78 6.31 -7.86 4.14
N PRO A 79 7.31 -6.96 3.96
CA PRO A 79 7.55 -5.87 4.90
C PRO A 79 6.34 -4.94 5.07
N VAL A 80 5.62 -4.62 3.99
CA VAL A 80 4.43 -3.76 4.05
C VAL A 80 3.31 -4.46 4.82
N TRP A 81 3.11 -5.76 4.57
CA TRP A 81 2.13 -6.56 5.30
C TRP A 81 2.46 -6.65 6.79
N GLN A 82 3.72 -6.91 7.16
CA GLN A 82 4.17 -6.96 8.56
C GLN A 82 3.94 -5.63 9.27
N ARG A 83 4.32 -4.51 8.66
CA ARG A 83 4.08 -3.17 9.22
C ARG A 83 2.59 -2.86 9.37
N SER A 84 1.76 -3.36 8.47
CA SER A 84 0.30 -3.22 8.56
C SER A 84 -0.26 -3.99 9.76
N VAL A 85 0.20 -5.22 9.99
CA VAL A 85 -0.14 -6.01 11.18
C VAL A 85 0.30 -5.29 12.45
N GLU A 86 1.53 -4.77 12.47
CA GLU A 86 2.03 -4.00 13.61
C GLU A 86 1.19 -2.75 13.87
N LEU A 87 0.83 -1.99 12.84
CA LEU A 87 0.05 -0.77 12.98
C LEU A 87 -1.35 -1.03 13.57
N ALA A 88 -1.99 -2.12 13.15
CA ALA A 88 -3.26 -2.53 13.75
C ALA A 88 -3.11 -2.95 15.23
N ARG A 89 -1.98 -3.54 15.62
CA ARG A 89 -1.70 -3.81 17.05
C ARG A 89 -1.49 -2.51 17.84
N HIS A 90 -0.86 -1.50 17.23
CA HIS A 90 -0.67 -0.20 17.87
C HIS A 90 -1.99 0.50 18.18
N ARG A 91 -3.05 0.30 17.39
CA ARG A 91 -4.41 0.77 17.73
C ARG A 91 -4.83 0.33 19.14
N THR A 92 -4.64 -0.95 19.46
CA THR A 92 -5.00 -1.50 20.78
C THR A 92 -4.16 -0.88 21.88
N ALA A 93 -2.86 -0.68 21.63
CA ALA A 93 -1.96 -0.02 22.58
C ALA A 93 -2.34 1.46 22.81
N VAL A 94 -2.74 2.18 21.76
CA VAL A 94 -3.20 3.58 21.86
C VAL A 94 -4.48 3.67 22.70
N LEU A 95 -5.46 2.80 22.45
CA LEU A 95 -6.70 2.78 23.23
C LEU A 95 -6.44 2.47 24.71
N ALA A 96 -5.57 1.49 25.00
CA ALA A 96 -5.20 1.15 26.37
C ALA A 96 -4.41 2.27 27.08
N ALA A 97 -3.53 2.97 26.36
CA ALA A 97 -2.77 4.10 26.91
C ALA A 97 -3.64 5.36 27.06
N ALA A 98 -4.69 5.51 26.26
CA ALA A 98 -5.64 6.61 26.34
C ALA A 98 -6.57 6.48 27.55
N GLU A 99 -6.95 5.27 27.95
CA GLU A 99 -7.89 5.02 29.05
C GLU A 99 -7.62 5.82 30.33
N PRO A 100 -6.42 5.81 30.95
CA PRO A 100 -6.17 6.57 32.18
C PRO A 100 -6.27 8.08 31.97
N VAL A 101 -5.78 8.58 30.82
CA VAL A 101 -5.89 9.99 30.46
C VAL A 101 -7.36 10.36 30.36
N LEU A 102 -8.15 9.56 29.63
CA LEU A 102 -9.58 9.77 29.41
C LEU A 102 -10.40 9.77 30.70
N ALA A 103 -10.01 8.98 31.71
CA ALA A 103 -10.69 8.92 33.00
C ALA A 103 -10.47 10.20 33.84
N ASP A 104 -9.31 10.85 33.75
CA ASP A 104 -8.96 12.02 34.59
C ASP A 104 -9.77 13.27 34.25
N GLY A 105 -10.17 13.45 32.98
CA GLY A 105 -10.87 14.66 32.56
C GLY A 105 -12.34 14.74 33.01
N ASP A 106 -12.91 13.64 33.47
CA ASP A 106 -14.29 13.57 33.97
C ASP A 106 -14.41 14.00 35.45
N ASP A 107 -13.31 14.08 36.19
CA ASP A 107 -13.27 14.26 37.66
C ASP A 107 -12.84 15.68 38.12
N LEU A 108 -13.03 16.69 37.28
CA LEU A 108 -12.60 18.07 37.56
C LEU A 108 -13.47 18.75 38.63
N ARG A 109 -12.86 19.10 39.78
CA ARG A 109 -13.54 19.73 40.94
C ARG A 109 -13.53 21.27 40.97
N TRP A 110 -12.98 21.91 39.95
CA TRP A 110 -12.82 23.38 39.87
C TRP A 110 -13.75 23.99 38.81
N SER A 111 -14.21 25.23 39.03
CA SER A 111 -15.21 25.89 38.18
C SER A 111 -14.73 27.22 37.59
N GLY A 112 -15.43 27.71 36.56
CA GLY A 112 -15.20 29.03 35.97
C GLY A 112 -14.54 29.02 34.58
N ALA A 113 -13.88 30.12 34.20
CA ALA A 113 -13.31 30.29 32.87
C ALA A 113 -12.21 29.26 32.54
N GLY A 114 -11.38 28.88 33.53
CA GLY A 114 -10.34 27.87 33.35
C GLY A 114 -10.89 26.48 33.08
N GLN A 115 -11.96 26.07 33.77
CA GLN A 115 -12.64 24.80 33.52
C GLN A 115 -13.16 24.72 32.08
N ARG A 116 -13.79 25.79 31.58
CA ARG A 116 -14.31 25.84 30.19
C ARG A 116 -13.20 25.76 29.14
N ALA A 117 -12.07 26.44 29.39
CA ALA A 117 -10.90 26.38 28.53
C ALA A 117 -10.30 24.96 28.50
N TYR A 118 -10.16 24.33 29.67
CA TYR A 118 -9.72 22.94 29.78
C TYR A 118 -10.67 21.99 29.03
N GLN A 119 -11.98 22.08 29.25
CA GLN A 119 -12.98 21.20 28.60
C GLN A 119 -12.94 21.25 27.07
N THR A 120 -12.60 22.41 26.49
CA THR A 120 -12.48 22.56 25.02
C THR A 120 -11.28 21.80 24.47
N VAL A 121 -10.13 21.91 25.15
CA VAL A 121 -8.91 21.15 24.81
C VAL A 121 -9.15 19.66 25.07
N TRP A 122 -9.76 19.35 26.20
CA TRP A 122 -10.08 18.00 26.64
C TRP A 122 -10.98 17.26 25.64
N ALA A 123 -12.05 17.90 25.16
CA ALA A 123 -12.94 17.33 24.16
C ALA A 123 -12.22 17.00 22.84
N SER A 124 -11.25 17.83 22.45
CA SER A 124 -10.43 17.59 21.26
C SER A 124 -9.45 16.43 21.45
N VAL A 125 -8.80 16.38 22.62
CA VAL A 125 -7.87 15.29 22.98
C VAL A 125 -8.62 13.96 23.11
N SER A 126 -9.80 13.98 23.73
CA SER A 126 -10.59 12.77 23.94
C SER A 126 -11.16 12.20 22.64
N ALA A 127 -11.63 13.06 21.73
CA ALA A 127 -12.03 12.66 20.39
C ALA A 127 -10.86 12.06 19.60
N ALA A 128 -9.68 12.72 19.64
CA ALA A 128 -8.50 12.27 18.94
C ALA A 128 -8.02 10.90 19.43
N LEU A 129 -7.90 10.71 20.75
CA LEU A 129 -7.37 9.49 21.36
C LEU A 129 -8.40 8.35 21.39
N GLY A 130 -9.68 8.66 21.60
CA GLY A 130 -10.74 7.68 21.74
C GLY A 130 -11.29 7.14 20.42
N ALA A 131 -11.20 7.92 19.33
CA ALA A 131 -11.82 7.55 18.06
C ALA A 131 -10.94 7.83 16.84
N GLU A 132 -10.46 9.06 16.64
CA GLU A 132 -9.86 9.45 15.36
C GLU A 132 -8.53 8.75 15.07
N LEU A 133 -7.58 8.79 16.00
CA LEU A 133 -6.27 8.16 15.84
C LEU A 133 -6.39 6.62 15.74
N PRO A 134 -7.15 5.92 16.62
CA PRO A 134 -7.41 4.49 16.45
C PRO A 134 -8.01 4.11 15.08
N ALA A 135 -8.95 4.92 14.57
CA ALA A 135 -9.54 4.69 13.24
C ALA A 135 -8.49 4.88 12.13
N GLN A 136 -7.70 5.96 12.18
CA GLN A 136 -6.64 6.23 11.20
C GLN A 136 -5.57 5.12 11.17
N LEU A 137 -5.18 4.60 12.33
CA LEU A 137 -4.23 3.48 12.43
C LEU A 137 -4.80 2.22 11.76
N LEU A 138 -6.09 1.93 11.98
CA LEU A 138 -6.74 0.78 11.37
C LEU A 138 -6.89 0.96 9.85
N ASP A 139 -7.37 2.10 9.39
CA ASP A 139 -7.54 2.39 7.96
C ASP A 139 -6.22 2.31 7.20
N THR A 140 -5.14 2.81 7.81
CA THR A 140 -3.79 2.74 7.25
C THR A 140 -3.28 1.30 7.21
N ALA A 141 -3.52 0.53 8.28
CA ALA A 141 -3.15 -0.89 8.34
C ALA A 141 -3.91 -1.70 7.28
N GLU A 142 -5.21 -1.44 7.12
CA GLU A 142 -6.03 -2.08 6.10
C GLU A 142 -5.57 -1.76 4.69
N HIS A 143 -5.27 -0.49 4.42
CA HIS A 143 -4.76 -0.07 3.13
C HIS A 143 -3.41 -0.75 2.83
N GLY A 144 -2.47 -0.75 3.79
CA GLY A 144 -1.17 -1.41 3.62
C GLY A 144 -1.30 -2.92 3.40
N ALA A 145 -2.20 -3.59 4.11
CA ALA A 145 -2.47 -5.02 3.91
C ALA A 145 -3.08 -5.32 2.54
N ARG A 146 -4.03 -4.50 2.07
CA ARG A 146 -4.58 -4.60 0.71
C ARG A 146 -3.51 -4.37 -0.36
N LEU A 147 -2.65 -3.37 -0.17
CA LEU A 147 -1.54 -3.07 -1.08
C LEU A 147 -0.54 -4.23 -1.17
N ALA A 148 -0.12 -4.77 -0.02
CA ALA A 148 0.79 -5.92 0.02
C ALA A 148 0.18 -7.15 -0.66
N ARG A 149 -1.10 -7.42 -0.41
CA ARG A 149 -1.83 -8.50 -1.08
C ARG A 149 -1.87 -8.31 -2.60
N TRP A 150 -2.20 -7.11 -3.06
CA TRP A 150 -2.23 -6.79 -4.49
C TRP A 150 -0.87 -7.01 -5.16
N TYR A 151 0.23 -6.61 -4.52
CA TYR A 151 1.57 -6.95 -4.99
C TYR A 151 1.82 -8.46 -5.01
N GLY A 152 1.36 -9.20 -4.00
CA GLY A 152 1.41 -10.67 -4.00
C GLY A 152 0.66 -11.30 -5.18
N GLU A 153 -0.49 -10.74 -5.55
CA GLU A 153 -1.28 -11.17 -6.72
C GLU A 153 -0.55 -10.86 -8.05
N LEU A 154 0.16 -9.72 -8.15
CA LEU A 154 1.01 -9.41 -9.31
C LEU A 154 2.14 -10.42 -9.46
N ARG A 155 2.81 -10.77 -8.35
CA ARG A 155 3.87 -11.78 -8.34
C ARG A 155 3.33 -13.14 -8.76
N ALA A 156 2.16 -13.55 -8.26
CA ALA A 156 1.51 -14.80 -8.64
C ALA A 156 1.09 -14.84 -10.12
N ALA A 157 0.65 -13.71 -10.68
CA ALA A 157 0.32 -13.59 -12.10
C ALA A 157 1.56 -13.78 -12.99
N LEU A 158 2.71 -13.20 -12.62
CA LEU A 158 3.98 -13.44 -13.32
C LEU A 158 4.41 -14.91 -13.28
N VAL A 159 4.30 -15.57 -12.11
CA VAL A 159 4.59 -17.00 -11.99
C VAL A 159 3.66 -17.80 -12.91
N SER A 160 2.37 -17.49 -12.93
CA SER A 160 1.39 -18.18 -13.76
C SER A 160 1.65 -18.01 -15.25
N PHE A 161 2.02 -16.79 -15.66
CA PHE A 161 2.49 -16.51 -17.03
C PHE A 161 3.71 -17.38 -17.36
N PHE A 162 4.72 -17.39 -16.50
CA PHE A 162 5.96 -18.12 -16.77
C PHE A 162 5.74 -19.64 -16.84
N LEU A 163 4.96 -20.21 -15.93
CA LEU A 163 4.64 -21.63 -15.97
C LEU A 163 3.91 -22.04 -17.25
N ARG A 164 3.11 -21.13 -17.83
CA ARG A 164 2.35 -21.39 -19.06
C ARG A 164 3.17 -21.15 -20.33
N TYR A 165 4.01 -20.12 -20.36
CA TYR A 165 4.66 -19.64 -21.59
C TYR A 165 6.19 -19.79 -21.61
N GLY A 166 6.82 -20.06 -20.47
CA GLY A 166 8.28 -20.13 -20.32
C GLY A 166 8.97 -21.23 -21.15
N ASN A 167 8.19 -22.21 -21.63
CA ASN A 167 8.62 -23.28 -22.54
C ASN A 167 7.78 -23.34 -23.83
N SER A 168 7.06 -22.26 -24.15
CA SER A 168 6.30 -22.17 -25.41
C SER A 168 7.24 -22.15 -26.62
N PRO A 169 6.75 -22.51 -27.83
CA PRO A 169 7.53 -22.39 -29.06
C PRO A 169 8.12 -20.98 -29.23
N ALA A 170 7.38 -19.92 -28.91
CA ALA A 170 7.87 -18.55 -28.94
C ALA A 170 9.06 -18.32 -27.99
N ALA A 171 9.01 -18.86 -26.77
CA ALA A 171 10.12 -18.75 -25.82
C ALA A 171 11.35 -19.53 -26.28
N VAL A 172 11.16 -20.70 -26.90
CA VAL A 172 12.25 -21.49 -27.51
C VAL A 172 12.85 -20.73 -28.70
N THR A 173 12.02 -20.17 -29.57
CA THR A 173 12.44 -19.34 -30.71
C THR A 173 13.26 -18.14 -30.25
N LEU A 174 12.92 -17.49 -29.14
CA LEU A 174 13.72 -16.38 -28.62
C LEU A 174 15.04 -16.82 -27.96
N ARG A 175 15.06 -17.97 -27.28
CA ARG A 175 16.27 -18.51 -26.64
C ARG A 175 17.26 -19.08 -27.65
N GLY A 176 16.78 -19.72 -28.71
CA GLY A 176 17.61 -20.33 -29.78
C GLY A 176 17.75 -19.48 -31.04
N GLY A 177 17.08 -18.32 -31.10
CA GLY A 177 16.97 -17.49 -32.29
C GLY A 177 18.00 -16.36 -32.39
N PRO A 178 17.78 -15.40 -33.31
CA PRO A 178 18.81 -14.52 -33.84
C PRO A 178 19.44 -13.51 -32.85
N ALA A 179 18.93 -13.43 -31.62
CA ALA A 179 19.58 -12.69 -30.53
C ALA A 179 20.90 -13.36 -30.04
N ALA A 180 21.13 -14.63 -30.43
CA ALA A 180 22.37 -15.38 -30.16
C ALA A 180 23.36 -15.38 -31.33
N THR A 181 22.98 -14.85 -32.50
CA THR A 181 23.82 -14.76 -33.70
C THR A 181 24.40 -13.35 -33.87
N GLU A 182 25.48 -13.23 -34.63
CA GLU A 182 26.12 -11.93 -34.88
C GLU A 182 25.16 -10.94 -35.56
N PRO A 183 25.12 -9.69 -35.07
CA PRO A 183 24.39 -8.59 -35.69
C PRO A 183 24.68 -8.43 -37.18
N GLY A 184 23.64 -8.45 -38.01
CA GLY A 184 23.71 -8.22 -39.46
C GLY A 184 24.05 -9.46 -40.29
N SER A 185 24.07 -10.65 -39.69
CA SER A 185 24.24 -11.91 -40.42
C SER A 185 23.03 -12.23 -41.33
N ALA A 186 23.26 -12.95 -42.44
CA ALA A 186 22.19 -13.40 -43.33
C ALA A 186 21.16 -14.28 -42.58
N ASP A 187 21.64 -15.14 -41.69
CA ASP A 187 20.85 -15.97 -40.78
C ASP A 187 19.95 -15.14 -39.83
N GLU A 188 20.39 -13.95 -39.42
CA GLU A 188 19.57 -13.04 -38.62
C GLU A 188 18.44 -12.43 -39.46
N LEU A 189 18.74 -11.97 -40.67
CA LEU A 189 17.75 -11.34 -41.56
C LEU A 189 16.59 -12.30 -41.88
N ASP A 190 16.91 -13.58 -42.14
CA ASP A 190 15.90 -14.61 -42.43
C ASP A 190 15.04 -14.97 -41.20
N ARG A 191 15.61 -14.88 -39.99
CA ARG A 191 14.92 -15.25 -38.74
C ARG A 191 14.30 -14.06 -38.00
N ALA A 192 14.62 -12.82 -38.37
CA ALA A 192 14.14 -11.60 -37.72
C ALA A 192 12.59 -11.50 -37.65
N PRO A 193 11.81 -11.85 -38.70
CA PRO A 193 10.35 -11.81 -38.62
C PRO A 193 9.78 -12.78 -37.58
N ALA A 194 10.35 -13.99 -37.48
CA ALA A 194 9.94 -14.98 -36.49
C ALA A 194 10.31 -14.57 -35.06
N GLY A 195 11.49 -13.96 -34.87
CA GLY A 195 11.91 -13.40 -33.58
C GLY A 195 11.03 -12.22 -33.13
N ALA A 196 10.67 -11.32 -34.05
CA ALA A 196 9.78 -10.19 -33.77
C ALA A 196 8.37 -10.66 -33.37
N ALA A 197 7.80 -11.63 -34.10
CA ALA A 197 6.50 -12.22 -33.76
C ALA A 197 6.53 -12.92 -32.40
N ALA A 198 7.52 -13.78 -32.14
CA ALA A 198 7.65 -14.49 -30.88
C ALA A 198 7.78 -13.54 -29.67
N ALA A 199 8.54 -12.45 -29.81
CA ALA A 199 8.66 -11.43 -28.78
C ALA A 199 7.33 -10.69 -28.56
N ALA A 200 6.62 -10.34 -29.63
CA ALA A 200 5.33 -9.67 -29.56
C ALA A 200 4.26 -10.57 -28.89
N ASP A 201 4.23 -11.86 -29.21
CA ASP A 201 3.32 -12.85 -28.62
C ASP A 201 3.55 -13.01 -27.12
N LEU A 202 4.81 -13.17 -26.69
CA LEU A 202 5.15 -13.31 -25.27
C LEU A 202 4.88 -12.04 -24.48
N ALA A 203 5.16 -10.87 -25.07
CA ALA A 203 4.82 -9.58 -24.47
C ALA A 203 3.31 -9.43 -24.28
N ALA A 204 2.50 -9.75 -25.30
CA ALA A 204 1.04 -9.73 -25.21
C ALA A 204 0.52 -10.69 -24.14
N ALA A 205 1.06 -11.91 -24.08
CA ALA A 205 0.68 -12.89 -23.07
C ALA A 205 1.04 -12.43 -21.64
N CYS A 206 2.19 -11.76 -21.46
CA CYS A 206 2.59 -11.17 -20.19
C CYS A 206 1.61 -10.06 -19.76
N PHE A 207 1.32 -9.10 -20.65
CA PHE A 207 0.38 -8.02 -20.35
C PHE A 207 -1.05 -8.54 -20.12
N ALA A 208 -1.50 -9.55 -20.86
CA ALA A 208 -2.79 -10.18 -20.65
C ALA A 208 -2.90 -10.84 -19.26
N ALA A 209 -1.82 -11.46 -18.76
CA ALA A 209 -1.78 -12.03 -17.43
C ALA A 209 -1.82 -10.96 -16.32
N LEU A 210 -1.16 -9.82 -16.53
CA LEU A 210 -1.05 -8.75 -15.54
C LEU A 210 -2.25 -7.80 -15.52
N ARG A 211 -2.92 -7.59 -16.67
CA ARG A 211 -4.03 -6.65 -16.83
C ARG A 211 -5.13 -6.73 -15.76
N PRO A 212 -5.71 -7.91 -15.44
CA PRO A 212 -6.78 -7.96 -14.44
C PRO A 212 -6.30 -7.51 -13.05
N VAL A 213 -5.07 -7.86 -12.69
CA VAL A 213 -4.49 -7.49 -11.38
C VAL A 213 -4.12 -6.00 -11.34
N LEU A 214 -3.55 -5.47 -12.42
CA LEU A 214 -3.27 -4.03 -12.53
C LEU A 214 -4.54 -3.18 -12.50
N ALA A 215 -5.65 -3.68 -13.09
CA ALA A 215 -6.94 -3.01 -13.01
C ALA A 215 -7.45 -2.94 -11.56
N ALA A 216 -7.40 -4.04 -10.80
CA ALA A 216 -7.76 -4.06 -9.38
C ALA A 216 -6.89 -3.10 -8.54
N GLY A 217 -5.62 -2.93 -8.90
CA GLY A 217 -4.72 -1.98 -8.25
C GLY A 217 -5.13 -0.52 -8.39
N ARG A 218 -5.79 -0.14 -9.49
CA ARG A 218 -6.25 1.24 -9.70
C ARG A 218 -7.36 1.66 -8.73
N GLU A 219 -8.07 0.69 -8.17
CA GLU A 219 -9.14 0.90 -7.20
C GLU A 219 -8.62 1.02 -5.75
N LEU A 220 -7.32 0.79 -5.53
CA LEU A 220 -6.66 0.96 -4.23
C LEU A 220 -6.43 2.44 -3.95
N HIS A 221 -7.46 3.11 -3.42
CA HIS A 221 -7.32 4.46 -2.91
C HIS A 221 -6.88 4.46 -1.43
N PRO A 222 -5.96 5.36 -1.03
CA PRO A 222 -5.73 5.63 0.38
C PRO A 222 -7.00 6.23 0.96
N ALA A 223 -7.38 5.81 2.18
CA ALA A 223 -8.58 6.30 2.86
C ALA A 223 -8.45 7.76 3.37
N THR A 224 -7.54 8.56 2.79
CA THR A 224 -7.13 9.89 3.28
C THR A 224 -8.20 10.99 3.17
N THR A 225 -9.48 10.64 3.13
CA THR A 225 -10.59 11.59 3.21
C THR A 225 -10.83 12.07 4.65
N SER A 226 -10.35 11.36 5.66
CA SER A 226 -10.42 11.84 7.05
C SER A 226 -9.32 12.87 7.30
N ALA A 227 -9.73 14.13 7.48
CA ALA A 227 -8.87 15.25 7.85
C ALA A 227 -7.86 14.84 8.93
N ARG A 228 -6.61 15.29 8.78
CA ARG A 228 -5.57 15.15 9.81
C ARG A 228 -6.17 15.58 11.15
N PRO A 229 -6.03 14.81 12.24
CA PRO A 229 -6.51 15.23 13.55
C PRO A 229 -5.85 16.58 13.84
N ALA A 230 -6.65 17.64 13.92
CA ALA A 230 -6.15 18.93 14.30
C ALA A 230 -5.92 18.86 15.81
N LEU A 231 -4.72 18.40 16.21
CA LEU A 231 -4.31 18.57 17.59
C LEU A 231 -4.35 20.07 17.88
N PRO A 232 -5.11 20.53 18.88
CA PRO A 232 -5.12 21.93 19.24
C PRO A 232 -3.70 22.31 19.65
N THR A 233 -3.03 23.12 18.82
CA THR A 233 -1.83 23.81 19.27
C THR A 233 -2.28 24.74 20.39
N ALA A 234 -1.87 24.45 21.62
CA ALA A 234 -2.04 25.39 22.71
C ALA A 234 -1.34 26.69 22.28
N ARG A 235 -2.11 27.68 21.83
CA ARG A 235 -1.64 29.05 21.83
C ARG A 235 -1.50 29.40 23.30
N THR A 236 -0.27 29.53 23.77
CA THR A 236 0.00 30.22 25.02
C THR A 236 -0.81 31.51 25.00
N PRO A 237 -1.67 31.77 25.98
CA PRO A 237 -2.31 33.07 26.08
C PRO A 237 -1.18 34.10 26.15
N ASP A 238 -1.26 35.13 25.30
CA ASP A 238 -0.38 36.28 25.40
C ASP A 238 -0.46 36.79 26.83
N HIS A 239 0.59 36.54 27.61
CA HIS A 239 0.81 37.15 28.90
C HIS A 239 1.25 38.59 28.64
N ASP A 240 0.34 39.43 28.16
CA ASP A 240 0.56 40.85 28.17
C ASP A 240 -0.71 41.64 28.48
N THR A 241 -0.59 42.40 29.56
CA THR A 241 -1.40 43.52 30.04
C THR A 241 -2.73 43.22 30.76
N GLY A 242 -2.71 43.47 32.08
CA GLY A 242 -3.92 43.59 32.88
C GLY A 242 -3.72 43.37 34.37
N THR A 243 -2.88 44.19 35.00
CA THR A 243 -2.92 44.40 36.46
C THR A 243 -4.35 44.72 36.90
N ASP A 244 -4.98 43.85 37.66
CA ASP A 244 -5.98 44.28 38.62
C ASP A 244 -5.82 43.52 39.94
N SER A 245 -5.27 44.25 40.89
CA SER A 245 -5.12 43.85 42.28
C SER A 245 -6.50 43.89 42.95
N GLY A 246 -7.22 42.77 42.94
CA GLY A 246 -8.41 42.57 43.75
C GLY A 246 -8.07 41.79 45.02
N ALA A 247 -8.04 42.47 46.15
CA ALA A 247 -7.64 41.98 47.46
C ALA A 247 -8.43 40.74 47.95
N PHE A 248 -7.70 39.68 48.34
CA PHE A 248 -8.21 38.66 49.25
C PHE A 248 -8.07 39.18 50.70
N HIS A 249 -9.16 39.68 51.27
CA HIS A 249 -9.26 39.81 52.73
C HIS A 249 -9.51 38.43 53.35
N ALA A 250 -8.48 37.89 54.01
CA ALA A 250 -8.66 36.85 55.00
C ALA A 250 -9.21 37.51 56.28
N GLY A 251 -10.49 37.29 56.57
CA GLY A 251 -11.09 37.58 57.87
C GLY A 251 -11.10 36.31 58.70
N HIS A 252 -10.15 36.21 59.64
CA HIS A 252 -10.30 35.40 60.85
C HIS A 252 -10.78 36.34 61.96
N ASP A 253 -11.98 36.07 62.48
CA ASP A 253 -12.32 36.00 63.91
C ASP A 253 -13.70 35.33 64.05
#